data_AF-A0AAN9KB88-F1
#
_entry.id   AF-A0AAN9KB88-F1
#
_cell.length_a   1.000
_cell.length_b   1.000
_cell.length_c   1.000
_cell.angle_alpha   90.00
_cell.angle_beta   90.00
_cell.angle_gamma   90.00
#
_symmetry.space_group_name_H-M   'P 1'
#
loop_
_entity.id
_entity.type
_entity.pdbx_description
1 polymer ?
#
loop_
_entity_poly.entity_id
_entity_poly.type
_entity_poly.pdbx_seq_one_letter_code
_entity_poly.pdbx_strand_id
1 'polypeptide(L)'
;MVYEQKVIMKEENTTKSIINKTLANPKPSHSFPSSLRGERSSCTTMVYVKAQKSKAYFKRYQVKFKRRRQGKTDYRARIRLINQDKNKYNTPKYRFVVRFTNKDIIAQIVSASIAGDIVLAAAYSHELPRYGLEVGLTNYAAAYSTGLLLARRVLKILELDEEYEGNVEATGEDFSVEPADTRRPFRALLDVGLIKTTTGNRIFGALKGALDGGLDIPHSDKRFAGFDKEKKELDADVHRKYIFGGHVAAYMKTLIEDEPEKYQSHFSEYIKQGVEADSLEALYKKVHAAIRADPTVKKSEKQPPKEHKRYNLKKLTYEERKAKLIARLQALNSAADGADDDEDDE
;
A
#
# COMPACT_ATOMS: atom_id res chain seq x y z
N MET A 1 -42.57 -24.18 -6.94
CA MET A 1 -42.53 -23.56 -5.60
C MET A 1 -42.86 -24.50 -4.43
N VAL A 2 -43.90 -25.36 -4.47
CA VAL A 2 -44.21 -26.24 -3.31
C VAL A 2 -43.29 -27.48 -3.21
N TYR A 3 -42.68 -27.91 -4.32
CA TYR A 3 -41.78 -29.09 -4.34
C TYR A 3 -40.34 -28.78 -3.92
N GLU A 4 -39.81 -27.59 -4.21
CA GLU A 4 -38.43 -27.21 -3.82
C GLU A 4 -38.33 -26.89 -2.31
N GLN A 5 -39.38 -26.35 -1.69
CA GLN A 5 -39.41 -26.12 -0.24
C GLN A 5 -39.38 -27.43 0.58
N LYS A 6 -39.88 -28.55 0.03
CA LYS A 6 -39.87 -29.85 0.73
C LYS A 6 -38.50 -30.53 0.70
N VAL A 7 -37.65 -30.24 -0.29
CA VAL A 7 -36.30 -30.82 -0.40
C VAL A 7 -35.33 -30.12 0.55
N ILE A 8 -35.40 -28.79 0.65
CA ILE A 8 -34.55 -27.99 1.55
C ILE A 8 -34.83 -28.31 3.03
N MET A 9 -36.10 -28.52 3.40
CA MET A 9 -36.50 -28.90 4.77
C MET A 9 -36.02 -30.29 5.22
N LYS A 10 -35.67 -31.20 4.29
CA LYS A 10 -35.17 -32.54 4.61
C LYS A 10 -33.65 -32.56 4.83
N GLU A 11 -32.90 -31.69 4.15
CA GLU A 11 -31.45 -31.57 4.32
C GLU A 11 -31.07 -30.81 5.61
N GLU A 12 -31.86 -29.82 6.03
CA GLU A 12 -31.62 -29.08 7.28
C GLU A 12 -31.90 -29.90 8.55
N ASN A 13 -32.85 -30.84 8.51
CA ASN A 13 -33.17 -31.69 9.67
C ASN A 13 -32.14 -32.80 9.90
N THR A 14 -31.45 -33.23 8.83
CA THR A 14 -30.42 -34.27 8.91
C THR A 14 -29.10 -33.70 9.45
N THR A 15 -28.80 -32.43 9.16
CA THR A 15 -27.59 -31.74 9.62
C THR A 15 -27.69 -31.26 11.08
N LYS A 16 -28.88 -30.85 11.56
CA LYS A 16 -29.10 -30.49 12.99
C LYS A 16 -29.05 -31.70 13.95
N SER A 17 -29.44 -32.88 13.47
CA SER A 17 -29.35 -34.15 14.23
C SER A 17 -27.90 -34.57 14.55
N ILE A 18 -26.97 -34.26 13.65
CA ILE A 18 -25.56 -34.66 13.78
C ILE A 18 -24.79 -33.71 14.73
N ILE A 19 -25.17 -32.43 14.79
CA ILE A 19 -24.50 -31.42 15.62
C ILE A 19 -24.87 -31.57 17.11
N ASN A 20 -26.12 -31.91 17.43
CA ASN A 20 -26.59 -32.02 18.83
C ASN A 20 -26.11 -33.28 19.57
N LYS A 21 -25.46 -34.24 18.91
CA LYS A 21 -24.87 -35.43 19.55
C LYS A 21 -23.45 -35.22 20.09
N THR A 22 -22.83 -34.06 19.88
CA THR A 22 -21.41 -33.83 20.24
C THR A 22 -21.17 -32.89 21.41
N LEU A 23 -22.22 -32.40 22.09
CA LEU A 23 -22.09 -31.48 23.23
C LEU A 23 -22.95 -31.93 24.42
N ALA A 24 -22.50 -32.96 25.13
CA ALA A 24 -22.99 -33.26 26.47
C ALA A 24 -21.86 -33.87 27.32
N ASN A 25 -21.28 -33.05 28.19
CA ASN A 25 -20.36 -33.48 29.24
C ASN A 25 -21.14 -34.20 30.36
N PRO A 26 -20.76 -35.41 30.80
CA PRO A 26 -21.19 -35.93 32.08
C PRO A 26 -20.09 -35.80 33.14
N LYS A 27 -20.44 -35.26 34.31
CA LYS A 27 -19.61 -35.27 35.53
C LYS A 27 -19.46 -36.71 36.07
N PRO A 28 -18.36 -37.08 36.74
CA PRO A 28 -18.21 -38.40 37.33
C PRO A 28 -18.59 -38.41 38.82
N SER A 29 -19.19 -39.50 39.28
CA SER A 29 -19.30 -39.84 40.71
C SER A 29 -19.21 -41.37 40.89
N HIS A 30 -18.15 -41.81 41.60
CA HIS A 30 -17.96 -43.06 42.38
C HIS A 30 -18.18 -44.43 41.69
N SER A 31 -17.47 -45.55 41.93
CA SER A 31 -16.23 -45.92 42.65
C SER A 31 -16.02 -47.45 42.39
N PHE A 32 -14.81 -47.87 41.94
CA PHE A 32 -14.09 -49.18 42.03
C PHE A 32 -14.83 -50.55 41.92
N PRO A 33 -14.22 -51.64 41.35
CA PRO A 33 -12.88 -52.13 41.71
C PRO A 33 -11.96 -52.63 40.57
N SER A 34 -10.71 -52.85 41.00
CA SER A 34 -9.48 -53.32 40.36
C SER A 34 -9.56 -54.59 39.50
N SER A 35 -8.83 -54.60 38.37
CA SER A 35 -7.73 -55.57 38.12
C SER A 35 -7.13 -55.43 36.70
N LEU A 36 -5.82 -55.19 36.65
CA LEU A 36 -4.84 -55.72 35.68
C LEU A 36 -5.23 -55.79 34.18
N ARG A 37 -4.66 -54.89 33.36
CA ARG A 37 -3.82 -55.23 32.16
C ARG A 37 -3.52 -54.02 31.25
N GLY A 38 -2.22 -53.69 31.16
CA GLY A 38 -1.53 -53.30 29.93
C GLY A 38 -1.85 -51.93 29.31
N GLU A 39 -1.03 -50.94 29.62
CA GLU A 39 -0.89 -49.69 28.86
C GLU A 39 -0.59 -49.98 27.39
N ARG A 40 -1.53 -49.67 26.49
CA ARG A 40 -1.23 -49.54 25.07
C ARG A 40 -0.53 -48.21 24.86
N SER A 41 0.80 -48.28 24.82
CA SER A 41 1.67 -47.21 24.35
C SER A 41 1.10 -46.61 23.06
N SER A 42 0.71 -45.33 23.12
CA SER A 42 0.34 -44.57 21.93
C SER A 42 1.58 -44.44 21.06
N CYS A 43 1.66 -45.28 20.02
CA CYS A 43 2.68 -45.21 18.99
C CYS A 43 2.61 -43.82 18.34
N THR A 44 3.43 -42.90 18.84
CA THR A 44 3.66 -41.61 18.22
C THR A 44 4.39 -41.92 16.93
N THR A 45 3.68 -41.87 15.80
CA THR A 45 4.29 -42.06 14.50
C THR A 45 5.30 -40.93 14.31
N MET A 46 6.58 -41.19 14.59
CA MET A 46 7.64 -40.21 14.36
C MET A 46 7.76 -39.99 12.86
N VAL A 47 7.09 -38.95 12.35
CA VAL A 47 7.20 -38.54 10.96
C VAL A 47 8.61 -38.01 10.74
N TYR A 48 9.48 -38.81 10.11
CA TYR A 48 10.84 -38.42 9.77
C TYR A 48 10.80 -37.37 8.64
N VAL A 49 10.81 -36.07 9.00
CA VAL A 49 10.84 -34.99 8.01
C VAL A 49 12.28 -34.73 7.58
N LYS A 50 12.62 -35.02 6.32
CA LYS A 50 13.93 -34.69 5.76
C LYS A 50 14.14 -33.17 5.78
N ALA A 51 15.23 -32.72 6.42
CA ALA A 51 15.59 -31.32 6.47
C ALA A 51 15.93 -30.77 5.06
N GLN A 52 14.98 -30.06 4.45
CA GLN A 52 15.12 -29.51 3.09
C GLN A 52 16.13 -28.35 3.02
N LYS A 53 16.22 -27.53 4.07
CA LYS A 53 17.12 -26.38 4.17
C LYS A 53 18.45 -26.75 4.84
N SER A 54 19.18 -27.67 4.23
CA SER A 54 20.48 -28.12 4.73
C SER A 54 21.63 -27.14 4.43
N LYS A 55 22.81 -27.36 5.02
CA LYS A 55 24.03 -26.61 4.67
C LYS A 55 24.34 -26.66 3.16
N ALA A 56 24.08 -27.80 2.52
CA ALA A 56 24.25 -27.98 1.08
C ALA A 56 23.23 -27.17 0.24
N TYR A 57 22.02 -26.93 0.77
CA TYR A 57 21.05 -26.03 0.14
C TYR A 57 21.56 -24.59 0.15
N PHE A 58 21.96 -24.06 1.32
CA PHE A 58 22.39 -22.67 1.44
C PHE A 58 23.67 -22.36 0.65
N LYS A 59 24.59 -23.32 0.53
CA LYS A 59 25.79 -23.17 -0.32
C LYS A 59 25.47 -22.93 -1.80
N ARG A 60 24.35 -23.46 -2.31
CA ARG A 60 23.92 -23.32 -3.72
C ARG A 60 22.80 -22.30 -3.91
N TYR A 61 22.27 -21.74 -2.82
CA TYR A 61 21.13 -20.85 -2.88
C TYR A 61 21.55 -19.47 -3.38
N GLN A 62 21.26 -19.17 -4.64
CA GLN A 62 21.49 -17.84 -5.19
C GLN A 62 20.33 -16.91 -4.83
N VAL A 63 20.65 -15.91 -4.02
CA VAL A 63 19.67 -14.91 -3.60
C VAL A 63 19.30 -13.97 -4.76
N LYS A 64 18.02 -13.63 -4.87
CA LYS A 64 17.57 -12.55 -5.74
C LYS A 64 18.01 -11.18 -5.19
N PHE A 65 17.98 -10.15 -6.04
CA PHE A 65 18.32 -8.77 -5.64
C PHE A 65 17.51 -8.29 -4.42
N LYS A 66 18.12 -7.43 -3.59
CA LYS A 66 17.56 -6.95 -2.32
C LYS A 66 16.11 -6.47 -2.45
N ARG A 67 15.80 -5.62 -3.43
CA ARG A 67 14.44 -5.07 -3.63
C ARG A 67 13.44 -6.12 -4.12
N ARG A 68 13.89 -7.14 -4.85
CA ARG A 68 13.04 -8.27 -5.26
C ARG A 68 12.69 -9.15 -4.07
N ARG A 69 13.66 -9.44 -3.18
CA ARG A 69 13.41 -10.16 -1.93
C ARG A 69 12.46 -9.41 -0.98
N GLN A 70 12.53 -8.07 -0.98
CA GLN A 70 11.59 -7.23 -0.24
C GLN A 70 10.23 -7.05 -0.93
N GLY A 71 10.03 -7.61 -2.14
CA GLY A 71 8.78 -7.47 -2.87
C GLY A 71 8.44 -6.04 -3.29
N LYS A 72 9.43 -5.17 -3.49
CA LYS A 72 9.22 -3.73 -3.79
C LYS A 72 9.40 -3.36 -5.26
N THR A 73 10.04 -4.22 -6.04
CA THR A 73 10.39 -3.89 -7.44
C THR A 73 10.39 -5.13 -8.30
N ASP A 74 9.71 -5.02 -9.44
CA ASP A 74 9.91 -5.92 -10.56
C ASP A 74 11.00 -5.33 -11.47
N TYR A 75 12.13 -6.04 -11.56
CA TYR A 75 13.25 -5.62 -12.39
C TYR A 75 12.96 -5.77 -13.89
N ARG A 76 12.04 -6.66 -14.30
CA ARG A 76 11.66 -6.79 -15.72
C ARG A 76 10.93 -5.56 -16.23
N ALA A 77 9.99 -5.03 -15.45
CA ALA A 77 9.32 -3.76 -15.74
C ALA A 77 10.30 -2.58 -15.65
N ARG A 78 11.10 -2.53 -14.57
CA ARG A 78 12.04 -1.42 -14.33
C ARG A 78 13.07 -1.26 -15.45
N ILE A 79 13.69 -2.35 -15.91
CA ILE A 79 14.70 -2.31 -16.98
C ILE A 79 14.13 -1.61 -18.23
N ARG A 80 12.90 -1.94 -18.63
CA ARG A 80 12.24 -1.33 -19.80
C ARG A 80 11.95 0.16 -19.61
N LEU A 81 11.58 0.57 -18.40
CA LEU A 81 11.31 1.98 -18.10
C LEU A 81 12.58 2.83 -18.09
N ILE A 82 13.66 2.35 -17.49
CA ILE A 82 14.90 3.13 -17.32
C ILE A 82 15.83 3.08 -18.54
N ASN A 83 15.75 2.04 -19.36
CA ASN A 83 16.65 1.89 -20.50
C ASN A 83 16.45 3.05 -21.49
N GLN A 84 17.52 3.76 -21.80
CA GLN A 84 17.55 4.91 -22.69
C GLN A 84 18.47 4.60 -23.87
N ASP A 85 18.11 5.10 -25.04
CA ASP A 85 18.93 4.95 -26.24
C ASP A 85 20.29 5.61 -26.03
N LYS A 86 21.37 4.89 -26.37
CA LYS A 86 22.75 5.38 -26.15
C LYS A 86 23.08 6.64 -26.95
N ASN A 87 22.39 6.87 -28.08
CA ASN A 87 22.54 8.08 -28.90
C ASN A 87 21.97 9.35 -28.24
N LYS A 88 21.24 9.22 -27.12
CA LYS A 88 20.78 10.37 -26.30
C LYS A 88 21.79 10.75 -25.21
N TYR A 89 22.96 10.09 -25.18
CA TYR A 89 24.06 10.35 -24.26
C TYR A 89 23.59 10.45 -22.80
N ASN A 90 23.86 11.58 -22.14
CA ASN A 90 23.55 11.78 -20.72
C ASN A 90 22.15 12.39 -20.50
N THR A 91 21.27 12.38 -21.50
CA THR A 91 19.92 12.93 -21.36
C THR A 91 19.10 12.06 -20.41
N PRO A 92 18.64 12.60 -19.27
CA PRO A 92 17.90 11.82 -18.29
C PRO A 92 16.55 11.35 -18.84
N LYS A 93 16.24 10.08 -18.61
CA LYS A 93 14.90 9.52 -18.88
C LYS A 93 14.04 9.63 -17.62
N TYR A 94 13.10 10.57 -17.62
CA TYR A 94 12.25 10.83 -16.46
C TYR A 94 11.08 9.85 -16.35
N ARG A 95 10.77 9.48 -15.11
CA ARG A 95 9.66 8.62 -14.74
C ARG A 95 8.78 9.32 -13.71
N PHE A 96 7.48 9.31 -13.94
CA PHE A 96 6.47 9.71 -12.98
C PHE A 96 6.10 8.50 -12.11
N VAL A 97 6.71 8.42 -10.94
CA VAL A 97 6.56 7.33 -9.99
C VAL A 97 5.41 7.64 -9.05
N VAL A 98 4.34 6.85 -9.13
CA VAL A 98 3.18 6.97 -8.23
C VAL A 98 3.12 5.75 -7.31
N ARG A 99 3.04 5.98 -6.00
CA ARG A 99 2.95 4.91 -4.99
C ARG A 99 1.85 5.24 -4.00
N PHE A 100 1.02 4.25 -3.72
CA PHE A 100 0.02 4.32 -2.66
C PHE A 100 0.53 3.59 -1.43
N THR A 101 0.41 4.24 -0.28
CA THR A 101 0.46 3.61 1.03
C THR A 101 -0.97 3.52 1.57
N ASN A 102 -1.13 3.00 2.78
CA ASN A 102 -2.47 2.89 3.38
C ASN A 102 -3.08 4.25 3.73
N LYS A 103 -2.26 5.28 3.98
CA LYS A 103 -2.72 6.60 4.45
C LYS A 103 -2.26 7.78 3.60
N ASP A 104 -1.37 7.54 2.63
CA ASP A 104 -0.69 8.59 1.87
C ASP A 104 -0.48 8.17 0.42
N ILE A 105 -0.49 9.16 -0.47
CA ILE A 105 -0.20 9.04 -1.90
C ILE A 105 1.13 9.74 -2.15
N ILE A 106 2.04 9.07 -2.83
CA ILE A 106 3.38 9.57 -3.13
C ILE A 106 3.50 9.70 -4.64
N ALA A 107 3.76 10.91 -5.14
CA ALA A 107 4.01 11.20 -6.54
C ALA A 107 5.40 11.83 -6.70
N GLN A 108 6.24 11.29 -7.57
CA GLN A 108 7.63 11.74 -7.73
C GLN A 108 8.05 11.75 -9.20
N ILE A 109 8.84 12.74 -9.61
CA ILE A 109 9.58 12.71 -10.87
C ILE A 109 11.00 12.21 -10.60
N VAL A 110 11.38 11.12 -11.25
CA VAL A 110 12.60 10.38 -10.94
C VAL A 110 13.37 10.06 -12.21
N SER A 111 14.68 10.34 -12.22
CA SER A 111 15.63 9.85 -13.23
C SER A 111 16.56 8.79 -12.62
N ALA A 112 17.08 7.90 -13.46
CA ALA A 112 18.02 6.87 -13.01
C ALA A 112 19.47 7.34 -13.20
N SER A 113 20.31 7.11 -12.18
CA SER A 113 21.78 7.25 -12.24
C SER A 113 22.45 5.95 -11.76
N ILE A 114 23.75 5.80 -12.03
CA ILE A 114 24.54 4.60 -11.68
C ILE A 114 24.56 4.36 -10.17
N ALA A 115 24.70 5.43 -9.37
CA ALA A 115 24.72 5.34 -7.91
C ALA A 115 23.32 5.08 -7.32
N GLY A 116 22.26 5.56 -7.98
CA GLY A 116 20.90 5.50 -7.49
C GLY A 116 19.95 6.38 -8.29
N ASP A 117 18.67 6.33 -7.94
CA ASP A 117 17.67 7.18 -8.55
C ASP A 117 17.75 8.60 -7.95
N ILE A 118 17.65 9.63 -8.81
CA ILE A 118 17.62 11.04 -8.41
C ILE A 118 16.18 11.53 -8.55
N VAL A 119 15.65 12.11 -7.47
CA VAL A 119 14.31 12.69 -7.44
C VAL A 119 14.41 14.18 -7.80
N LEU A 120 13.75 14.59 -8.88
CA LEU A 120 13.69 15.99 -9.31
C LEU A 120 12.71 16.79 -8.44
N ALA A 121 11.50 16.24 -8.28
CA ALA A 121 10.46 16.81 -7.44
C ALA A 121 9.61 15.69 -6.82
N ALA A 122 8.98 16.00 -5.70
CA ALA A 122 8.07 15.11 -5.00
C ALA A 122 6.82 15.88 -4.53
N ALA A 123 5.70 15.18 -4.50
CA ALA A 123 4.45 15.61 -3.90
C ALA A 123 3.83 14.44 -3.13
N TYR A 124 3.10 14.77 -2.08
CA TYR A 124 2.50 13.83 -1.14
C TYR A 124 1.03 14.20 -0.90
N SER A 125 0.19 13.28 -0.42
CA SER A 125 -1.17 13.69 -0.06
C SER A 125 -1.25 14.32 1.32
N HIS A 126 -0.32 14.00 2.24
CA HIS A 126 -0.27 14.63 3.57
C HIS A 126 0.11 16.12 3.58
N GLU A 127 0.50 16.70 2.44
CA GLU A 127 0.69 18.15 2.28
C GLU A 127 -0.55 18.86 1.69
N LEU A 128 -1.52 18.10 1.15
CA LEU A 128 -2.78 18.65 0.64
C LEU A 128 -3.62 19.41 1.68
N PRO A 129 -3.56 19.11 3.00
CA PRO A 129 -4.19 19.92 4.02
C PRO A 129 -3.79 21.40 3.97
N ARG A 130 -2.57 21.72 3.52
CA ARG A 130 -2.13 23.13 3.34
C ARG A 130 -2.99 23.88 2.31
N TYR A 131 -3.55 23.17 1.34
CA TYR A 131 -4.40 23.72 0.28
C TYR A 131 -5.89 23.60 0.60
N GLY A 132 -6.25 23.09 1.79
CA GLY A 132 -7.63 22.96 2.27
C GLY A 132 -8.23 21.56 2.20
N LEU A 133 -7.49 20.53 1.78
CA LEU A 133 -7.96 19.14 1.80
C LEU A 133 -7.48 18.42 3.07
N GLU A 134 -8.27 18.44 4.13
CA GLU A 134 -7.87 17.85 5.41
C GLU A 134 -8.19 16.35 5.52
N VAL A 135 -9.23 15.90 4.83
CA VAL A 135 -9.75 14.52 4.91
C VAL A 135 -9.69 13.82 3.54
N GLY A 136 -9.76 12.49 3.53
CA GLY A 136 -9.86 11.74 2.28
C GLY A 136 -8.58 11.62 1.46
N LEU A 137 -7.41 11.67 2.09
CA LEU A 137 -6.08 11.77 1.45
C LEU A 137 -5.66 10.57 0.57
N THR A 138 -6.49 9.54 0.42
CA THR A 138 -6.17 8.34 -0.37
C THR A 138 -7.21 8.01 -1.45
N ASN A 139 -8.22 8.84 -1.68
CA ASN A 139 -9.23 8.60 -2.72
C ASN A 139 -8.70 8.99 -4.13
N TYR A 140 -9.54 8.87 -5.15
CA TYR A 140 -9.18 9.23 -6.54
C TYR A 140 -8.94 10.74 -6.71
N ALA A 141 -9.75 11.57 -6.04
CA ALA A 141 -9.68 13.03 -6.09
C ALA A 141 -8.39 13.59 -5.45
N ALA A 142 -7.98 13.02 -4.31
CA ALA A 142 -6.70 13.30 -3.68
C ALA A 142 -5.54 12.86 -4.58
N ALA A 143 -5.65 11.70 -5.26
CA ALA A 143 -4.64 11.26 -6.21
C ALA A 143 -4.47 12.28 -7.35
N TYR A 144 -5.57 12.74 -7.93
CA TYR A 144 -5.58 13.81 -8.92
C TYR A 144 -4.90 15.08 -8.40
N SER A 145 -5.29 15.55 -7.21
CA SER A 145 -4.69 16.74 -6.58
C SER A 145 -3.18 16.59 -6.35
N THR A 146 -2.70 15.41 -5.92
CA THR A 146 -1.26 15.16 -5.75
C THR A 146 -0.49 15.15 -7.07
N GLY A 147 -1.11 14.64 -8.15
CA GLY A 147 -0.53 14.66 -9.49
C GLY A 147 -0.40 16.09 -10.02
N LEU A 148 -1.47 16.88 -9.88
CA LEU A 148 -1.51 18.30 -10.25
C LEU A 148 -0.45 19.11 -9.50
N LEU A 149 -0.32 18.88 -8.19
CA LEU A 149 0.68 19.54 -7.36
C LEU A 149 2.10 19.20 -7.80
N LEU A 150 2.39 17.94 -8.13
CA LEU A 150 3.70 17.57 -8.64
C LEU A 150 4.00 18.23 -9.99
N ALA A 151 3.03 18.24 -10.90
CA ALA A 151 3.18 18.84 -12.22
C ALA A 151 3.55 20.32 -12.13
N ARG A 152 2.75 21.10 -11.39
CA ARG A 152 3.00 22.54 -11.19
C ARG A 152 4.33 22.81 -10.47
N ARG A 153 4.75 21.94 -9.55
CA ARG A 153 6.10 22.02 -8.93
C ARG A 153 7.22 21.85 -9.94
N VAL A 154 7.12 20.81 -10.76
CA VAL A 154 8.17 20.48 -11.75
C VAL A 154 8.28 21.60 -12.77
N LEU A 155 7.16 22.09 -13.29
CA LEU A 155 7.15 23.17 -14.27
C LEU A 155 7.69 24.47 -13.68
N LYS A 156 7.34 24.80 -12.42
CA LYS A 156 7.89 25.98 -11.73
C LYS A 156 9.39 25.87 -11.49
N ILE A 157 9.92 24.68 -11.21
CA ILE A 157 11.37 24.43 -11.07
C ILE A 157 12.11 24.62 -12.40
N LEU A 158 11.43 24.32 -13.52
CA LEU A 158 12.02 24.36 -14.86
C LEU A 158 11.67 25.64 -15.65
N GLU A 159 10.93 26.56 -15.02
CA GLU A 159 10.45 27.82 -15.59
C GLU A 159 9.64 27.55 -16.89
N LEU A 160 8.69 26.63 -16.79
CA LEU A 160 7.78 26.20 -17.87
C LEU A 160 6.29 26.31 -17.45
N ASP A 161 6.02 26.93 -16.32
CA ASP A 161 4.72 26.96 -15.69
C ASP A 161 3.72 27.90 -16.39
N GLU A 162 4.22 28.96 -17.05
CA GLU A 162 3.42 29.87 -17.89
C GLU A 162 3.16 29.32 -19.29
N GLU A 163 4.14 28.65 -19.91
CA GLU A 163 3.99 28.08 -21.27
C GLU A 163 3.04 26.87 -21.27
N TYR A 164 3.10 26.06 -20.21
CA TYR A 164 2.32 24.83 -20.09
C TYR A 164 1.41 24.86 -18.86
N GLU A 165 0.32 25.65 -18.93
CA GLU A 165 -0.67 25.74 -17.85
C GLU A 165 -1.50 24.46 -17.67
N GLY A 166 -1.70 23.71 -18.76
CA GLY A 166 -2.55 22.53 -18.81
C GLY A 166 -4.05 22.84 -18.84
N ASN A 167 -4.90 21.87 -18.47
CA ASN A 167 -6.35 22.05 -18.44
C ASN A 167 -6.81 22.65 -17.11
N VAL A 168 -7.21 23.92 -17.11
CA VAL A 168 -7.61 24.66 -15.90
C VAL A 168 -8.90 24.12 -15.28
N GLU A 169 -9.90 23.77 -16.10
CA GLU A 169 -11.26 23.47 -15.65
C GLU A 169 -11.46 22.01 -15.21
N ALA A 170 -10.51 21.13 -15.52
CA ALA A 170 -10.57 19.69 -15.21
C ALA A 170 -11.88 19.04 -15.72
N THR A 171 -12.14 19.19 -17.02
CA THR A 171 -13.35 18.70 -17.71
C THR A 171 -13.51 17.18 -17.63
N GLY A 172 -12.44 16.42 -17.37
CA GLY A 172 -12.46 14.95 -17.32
C GLY A 172 -12.18 14.28 -18.66
N GLU A 173 -12.12 15.06 -19.73
CA GLU A 173 -11.75 14.60 -21.08
C GLU A 173 -10.29 14.17 -21.16
N ASP A 174 -9.94 13.42 -22.19
CA ASP A 174 -8.54 13.12 -22.48
C ASP A 174 -7.79 14.41 -22.83
N PHE A 175 -6.61 14.61 -22.24
CA PHE A 175 -5.82 15.82 -22.45
C PHE A 175 -4.36 15.44 -22.62
N SER A 176 -3.81 15.85 -23.75
CA SER A 176 -2.38 15.76 -24.06
C SER A 176 -1.87 17.16 -24.35
N VAL A 177 -0.72 17.49 -23.77
CA VAL A 177 -0.08 18.78 -23.98
C VAL A 177 0.58 18.78 -25.35
N GLU A 178 0.12 19.66 -26.23
CA GLU A 178 0.74 19.87 -27.53
C GLU A 178 2.06 20.65 -27.39
N PRO A 179 3.07 20.34 -28.20
CA PRO A 179 4.35 21.03 -28.13
C PRO A 179 4.23 22.47 -28.64
N ALA A 180 4.70 23.43 -27.84
CA ALA A 180 4.90 24.80 -28.28
C ALA A 180 6.13 24.93 -29.20
N ASP A 181 6.24 26.08 -29.87
CA ASP A 181 7.32 26.34 -30.83
C ASP A 181 8.69 26.51 -30.16
N THR A 182 8.74 26.89 -28.87
CA THR A 182 9.99 27.23 -28.19
C THR A 182 10.63 26.02 -27.48
N ARG A 183 10.04 25.57 -26.37
CA ARG A 183 10.54 24.46 -25.55
C ARG A 183 9.50 23.36 -25.55
N ARG A 184 9.92 22.11 -25.72
CA ARG A 184 9.02 20.96 -25.65
C ARG A 184 8.48 20.75 -24.22
N PRO A 185 7.26 20.22 -24.06
CA PRO A 185 6.68 19.95 -22.75
C PRO A 185 7.51 18.92 -21.99
N PHE A 186 7.47 19.00 -20.66
CA PHE A 186 8.26 18.09 -19.83
C PHE A 186 7.71 16.66 -19.93
N ARG A 187 8.50 15.79 -20.55
CA ARG A 187 8.10 14.40 -20.80
C ARG A 187 8.52 13.45 -19.68
N ALA A 188 7.56 12.70 -19.12
CA ALA A 188 7.81 11.65 -18.15
C ALA A 188 7.04 10.36 -18.47
N LEU A 189 7.55 9.20 -18.03
CA LEU A 189 6.86 7.92 -18.19
C LEU A 189 6.22 7.46 -16.89
N LEU A 190 4.95 7.05 -16.92
CA LEU A 190 4.27 6.52 -15.74
C LEU A 190 4.94 5.22 -15.24
N ASP A 191 5.39 5.22 -13.99
CA ASP A 191 5.91 4.05 -13.28
C ASP A 191 4.91 3.64 -12.18
N VAL A 192 4.10 2.62 -12.47
CA VAL A 192 3.10 2.04 -11.56
C VAL A 192 3.68 1.06 -10.53
N GLY A 193 4.95 0.67 -10.70
CA GLY A 193 5.61 -0.30 -9.85
C GLY A 193 5.03 -1.71 -9.99
N LEU A 194 4.51 -2.26 -8.88
CA LEU A 194 3.95 -3.62 -8.82
C LEU A 194 2.41 -3.63 -8.85
N ILE A 195 1.79 -2.46 -8.91
CA ILE A 195 0.34 -2.34 -8.85
C ILE A 195 -0.25 -2.74 -10.20
N LYS A 196 -1.37 -3.48 -10.16
CA LYS A 196 -2.09 -3.89 -11.37
C LYS A 196 -2.74 -2.68 -12.03
N THR A 197 -2.55 -2.56 -13.34
CA THR A 197 -3.12 -1.50 -14.19
C THR A 197 -4.57 -1.80 -14.56
N THR A 198 -5.46 -1.78 -13.57
CA THR A 198 -6.92 -1.92 -13.76
C THR A 198 -7.54 -0.57 -14.13
N THR A 199 -8.65 -0.59 -14.87
CA THR A 199 -9.45 0.60 -15.18
C THR A 199 -9.99 1.23 -13.88
N GLY A 200 -9.96 2.55 -13.76
CA GLY A 200 -10.41 3.28 -12.57
C GLY A 200 -9.46 3.20 -11.37
N ASN A 201 -8.24 2.67 -11.54
CA ASN A 201 -7.25 2.68 -10.46
C ASN A 201 -6.82 4.12 -10.15
N ARG A 202 -6.70 4.46 -8.85
CA ARG A 202 -6.29 5.78 -8.34
C ARG A 202 -4.94 6.27 -8.88
N ILE A 203 -4.03 5.38 -9.30
CA ILE A 203 -2.79 5.78 -9.98
C ILE A 203 -3.09 6.61 -11.24
N PHE A 204 -4.15 6.25 -11.97
CA PHE A 204 -4.54 6.97 -13.17
C PHE A 204 -5.23 8.30 -12.85
N GLY A 205 -5.77 8.47 -11.63
CA GLY A 205 -6.17 9.78 -11.12
C GLY A 205 -4.96 10.72 -10.95
N ALA A 206 -3.88 10.23 -10.35
CA ALA A 206 -2.63 11.00 -10.25
C ALA A 206 -1.99 11.27 -11.63
N LEU A 207 -2.09 10.32 -12.57
CA LEU A 207 -1.72 10.56 -13.96
C LEU A 207 -2.53 11.70 -14.56
N LYS A 208 -3.86 11.68 -14.42
CA LYS A 208 -4.74 12.70 -14.98
C LYS A 208 -4.46 14.08 -14.40
N GLY A 209 -4.24 14.17 -13.09
CA GLY A 209 -3.84 15.43 -12.46
C GLY A 209 -2.48 15.94 -12.96
N ALA A 210 -1.53 15.04 -13.25
CA ALA A 210 -0.24 15.43 -13.81
C ALA A 210 -0.35 15.96 -15.25
N LEU A 211 -1.23 15.36 -16.07
CA LEU A 211 -1.53 15.81 -17.44
C LEU A 211 -2.20 17.19 -17.44
N ASP A 212 -3.25 17.35 -16.64
CA ASP A 212 -3.98 18.63 -16.51
C ASP A 212 -3.13 19.73 -15.85
N GLY A 213 -2.03 19.34 -15.19
CA GLY A 213 -1.01 20.26 -14.67
C GLY A 213 0.08 20.65 -15.67
N GLY A 214 0.07 20.11 -16.89
CA GLY A 214 0.98 20.48 -17.97
C GLY A 214 2.15 19.51 -18.23
N LEU A 215 2.18 18.32 -17.63
CA LEU A 215 3.22 17.32 -17.97
C LEU A 215 2.82 16.48 -19.19
N ASP A 216 3.79 16.21 -20.08
CA ASP A 216 3.63 15.24 -21.16
C ASP A 216 3.90 13.82 -20.63
N ILE A 217 2.84 13.04 -20.42
CA ILE A 217 2.95 11.63 -20.07
C ILE A 217 2.23 10.80 -21.12
N PRO A 218 2.94 10.01 -21.95
CA PRO A 218 2.30 9.17 -22.96
C PRO A 218 1.34 8.16 -22.32
N HIS A 219 0.08 8.17 -22.75
CA HIS A 219 -0.98 7.37 -22.15
C HIS A 219 -2.10 7.01 -23.15
N SER A 220 -3.09 6.28 -22.66
CA SER A 220 -4.37 6.03 -23.33
C SER A 220 -5.48 6.14 -22.28
N ASP A 221 -6.60 6.71 -22.71
CA ASP A 221 -7.88 6.85 -22.02
C ASP A 221 -8.46 5.57 -21.38
N LYS A 222 -8.14 4.37 -21.92
CA LYS A 222 -8.67 3.05 -21.53
C LYS A 222 -8.55 2.65 -20.05
N ARG A 223 -7.79 3.40 -19.26
CA ARG A 223 -7.52 3.11 -17.84
C ARG A 223 -8.09 4.14 -16.89
N PHE A 224 -8.63 5.25 -17.38
CA PHE A 224 -9.31 6.23 -16.55
C PHE A 224 -10.62 5.70 -15.95
N ALA A 225 -11.08 6.34 -14.89
CA ALA A 225 -12.39 6.05 -14.32
C ALA A 225 -13.47 6.58 -15.29
N GLY A 226 -14.50 5.78 -15.58
CA GLY A 226 -15.53 6.12 -16.57
C GLY A 226 -15.31 5.53 -17.97
N PHE A 227 -14.20 4.81 -18.20
CA PHE A 227 -14.01 4.12 -19.48
C PHE A 227 -14.87 2.85 -19.57
N ASP A 228 -15.75 2.80 -20.56
CA ASP A 228 -16.55 1.63 -20.89
C ASP A 228 -15.79 0.72 -21.86
N LYS A 229 -15.58 -0.54 -21.48
CA LYS A 229 -14.86 -1.51 -22.31
C LYS A 229 -15.66 -1.98 -23.53
N GLU A 230 -16.99 -1.95 -23.45
CA GLU A 230 -17.86 -2.43 -24.51
C GLU A 230 -17.98 -1.36 -25.60
N LYS A 231 -18.28 -0.13 -25.19
CA LYS A 231 -18.36 1.03 -26.11
C LYS A 231 -16.99 1.53 -26.56
N LYS A 232 -15.93 1.22 -25.80
CA LYS A 232 -14.54 1.68 -26.00
C LYS A 232 -14.39 3.20 -25.98
N GLU A 233 -15.26 3.86 -25.22
CA GLU A 233 -15.32 5.32 -25.10
C GLU A 233 -15.18 5.71 -23.63
N LEU A 234 -14.57 6.87 -23.41
CA LEU A 234 -14.45 7.49 -22.09
C LEU A 234 -15.66 8.40 -21.84
N ASP A 235 -16.42 8.09 -20.80
CA ASP A 235 -17.43 9.01 -20.28
C ASP A 235 -16.73 10.11 -19.45
N ALA A 236 -16.57 11.29 -20.05
CA ALA A 236 -15.92 12.44 -19.44
C ALA A 236 -16.66 12.93 -18.18
N ASP A 237 -17.99 12.84 -18.16
CA ASP A 237 -18.81 13.26 -17.01
C ASP A 237 -18.58 12.34 -15.81
N VAL A 238 -18.54 11.03 -16.04
CA VAL A 238 -18.18 10.08 -14.99
C VAL A 238 -16.76 10.34 -14.51
N HIS A 239 -15.79 10.53 -15.42
CA HIS A 239 -14.42 10.79 -15.02
C HIS A 239 -14.30 12.07 -14.18
N ARG A 240 -14.98 13.15 -14.59
CA ARG A 240 -15.09 14.41 -13.86
C ARG A 240 -15.68 14.21 -12.47
N LYS A 241 -16.74 13.40 -12.33
CA LYS A 241 -17.30 13.02 -11.01
C LYS A 241 -16.26 12.32 -10.13
N TYR A 242 -15.35 11.52 -10.69
CA TYR A 242 -14.27 10.91 -9.90
C TYR A 242 -13.21 11.93 -9.45
N ILE A 243 -12.86 12.88 -10.32
CA ILE A 243 -11.89 13.95 -10.03
C ILE A 243 -12.35 14.83 -8.87
N PHE A 244 -13.64 15.20 -8.84
CA PHE A 244 -14.22 16.05 -7.79
C PHE A 244 -14.81 15.28 -6.61
N GLY A 245 -14.56 13.97 -6.50
CA GLY A 245 -15.00 13.18 -5.35
C GLY A 245 -16.50 12.87 -5.31
N GLY A 246 -17.23 13.02 -6.41
CA GLY A 246 -18.66 12.74 -6.53
C GLY A 246 -19.04 11.28 -6.20
N HIS A 247 -18.15 10.31 -6.45
CA HIS A 247 -18.34 8.92 -6.01
C HIS A 247 -18.29 8.77 -4.47
N VAL A 248 -17.49 9.59 -3.80
CA VAL A 248 -17.46 9.64 -2.32
C VAL A 248 -18.72 10.32 -1.81
N ALA A 249 -19.13 11.43 -2.43
CA ALA A 249 -20.37 12.12 -2.10
C ALA A 249 -21.60 11.20 -2.25
N ALA A 250 -21.69 10.44 -3.36
CA ALA A 250 -22.75 9.46 -3.57
C ALA A 250 -22.74 8.39 -2.49
N TYR A 251 -21.55 7.87 -2.12
CA TYR A 251 -21.43 6.87 -1.07
C TYR A 251 -21.80 7.40 0.32
N MET A 252 -21.51 8.68 0.60
CA MET A 252 -21.98 9.35 1.82
C MET A 252 -23.50 9.41 1.86
N LYS A 253 -24.15 9.83 0.76
CA LYS A 253 -25.62 9.92 0.67
C LYS A 253 -26.30 8.57 0.87
N THR A 254 -25.83 7.52 0.17
CA THR A 254 -26.37 6.17 0.33
C THR A 254 -26.24 5.66 1.76
N LEU A 255 -25.10 5.92 2.42
CA LEU A 255 -24.90 5.47 3.80
C LEU A 255 -25.72 6.26 4.82
N ILE A 256 -26.03 7.53 4.57
CA ILE A 256 -26.91 8.31 5.44
C ILE A 256 -28.33 7.75 5.40
N GLU A 257 -28.80 7.34 4.22
CA GLU A 257 -30.15 6.80 4.02
C GLU A 257 -30.28 5.35 4.50
N ASP A 258 -29.35 4.47 4.09
CA ASP A 258 -29.44 3.03 4.35
C ASP A 258 -28.93 2.63 5.75
N GLU A 259 -27.80 3.19 6.20
CA GLU A 259 -27.06 2.72 7.38
C GLU A 259 -26.31 3.84 8.12
N PRO A 260 -27.01 4.68 8.91
CA PRO A 260 -26.43 5.86 9.54
C PRO A 260 -25.30 5.54 10.54
N GLU A 261 -25.31 4.37 11.17
CA GLU A 261 -24.22 3.92 12.06
C GLU A 261 -22.90 3.70 11.30
N LYS A 262 -22.98 3.12 10.08
CA LYS A 262 -21.82 2.95 9.21
C LYS A 262 -21.32 4.29 8.71
N TYR A 263 -22.21 5.23 8.40
CA TYR A 263 -21.81 6.59 8.05
C TYR A 263 -20.96 7.24 9.14
N GLN A 264 -21.42 7.19 10.40
CA GLN A 264 -20.69 7.77 11.53
C GLN A 264 -19.30 7.16 11.74
N SER A 265 -19.15 5.84 11.54
CA SER A 265 -17.85 5.17 11.68
C SER A 265 -16.91 5.44 10.50
N HIS A 266 -17.37 5.29 9.26
CA HIS A 266 -16.56 5.46 8.06
C HIS A 266 -16.16 6.93 7.80
N PHE A 267 -17.06 7.86 8.05
CA PHE A 267 -16.87 9.30 7.78
C PHE A 267 -16.68 10.11 9.06
N SER A 268 -16.26 9.49 10.16
CA SER A 268 -16.02 10.17 11.44
C SER A 268 -15.12 11.41 11.33
N GLU A 269 -14.05 11.36 10.53
CA GLU A 269 -13.18 12.52 10.30
C GLU A 269 -13.85 13.61 9.46
N TYR A 270 -14.71 13.24 8.50
CA TYR A 270 -15.47 14.22 7.70
C TYR A 270 -16.49 14.96 8.57
N ILE A 271 -17.18 14.24 9.46
CA ILE A 271 -18.13 14.82 10.43
C ILE A 271 -17.40 15.78 11.37
N LYS A 272 -16.23 15.38 11.89
CA LYS A 272 -15.40 16.24 12.77
C LYS A 272 -14.98 17.54 12.09
N GLN A 273 -14.74 17.51 10.79
CA GLN A 273 -14.32 18.67 10.01
C GLN A 273 -15.49 19.43 9.34
N GLY A 274 -16.74 18.98 9.54
CA GLY A 274 -17.91 19.61 8.95
C GLY A 274 -17.96 19.52 7.41
N VAL A 275 -17.38 18.47 6.81
CA VAL A 275 -17.38 18.28 5.35
C VAL A 275 -18.56 17.42 4.94
N GLU A 276 -19.54 18.02 4.27
CA GLU A 276 -20.75 17.36 3.77
C GLU A 276 -20.61 16.90 2.31
N ALA A 277 -21.46 15.96 1.89
CA ALA A 277 -21.41 15.36 0.56
C ALA A 277 -21.53 16.41 -0.57
N ASP A 278 -22.41 17.41 -0.42
CA ASP A 278 -22.64 18.44 -1.44
C ASP A 278 -21.49 19.46 -1.52
N SER A 279 -20.73 19.62 -0.45
CA SER A 279 -19.61 20.58 -0.38
C SER A 279 -18.32 20.08 -1.06
N LEU A 280 -18.22 18.78 -1.36
CA LEU A 280 -16.99 18.14 -1.84
C LEU A 280 -16.50 18.71 -3.18
N GLU A 281 -17.39 18.96 -4.13
CA GLU A 281 -16.97 19.50 -5.44
C GLU A 281 -16.37 20.90 -5.29
N ALA A 282 -16.99 21.76 -4.49
CA ALA A 282 -16.48 23.09 -4.20
C ALA A 282 -15.12 23.05 -3.47
N LEU A 283 -14.96 22.11 -2.53
CA LEU A 283 -13.71 21.88 -1.81
C LEU A 283 -12.55 21.55 -2.77
N TYR A 284 -12.74 20.57 -3.67
CA TYR A 284 -11.68 20.19 -4.62
C TYR A 284 -11.37 21.29 -5.62
N LYS A 285 -12.37 22.05 -6.11
CA LYS A 285 -12.12 23.23 -6.96
C LYS A 285 -11.23 24.26 -6.26
N LYS A 286 -11.51 24.56 -4.98
CA LYS A 286 -10.68 25.45 -4.16
C LYS A 286 -9.26 24.92 -3.99
N VAL A 287 -9.12 23.62 -3.73
CA VAL A 287 -7.81 22.96 -3.60
C VAL A 287 -7.01 23.04 -4.90
N HIS A 288 -7.62 22.77 -6.05
CA HIS A 288 -6.94 22.86 -7.36
C HIS A 288 -6.48 24.29 -7.66
N ALA A 289 -7.32 25.29 -7.37
CA ALA A 289 -6.94 26.70 -7.51
C ALA A 289 -5.78 27.08 -6.57
N ALA A 290 -5.82 26.66 -5.31
CA ALA A 290 -4.77 26.92 -4.34
C ALA A 290 -3.43 26.27 -4.73
N ILE A 291 -3.46 25.05 -5.29
CA ILE A 291 -2.28 24.35 -5.80
C ILE A 291 -1.65 25.13 -6.97
N ARG A 292 -2.46 25.66 -7.89
CA ARG A 292 -1.94 26.46 -9.01
C ARG A 292 -1.33 27.77 -8.55
N ALA A 293 -1.94 28.42 -7.55
CA ALA A 293 -1.44 29.68 -7.00
C ALA A 293 -0.08 29.51 -6.30
N ASP A 294 0.09 28.49 -5.45
CA ASP A 294 1.37 28.21 -4.79
C ASP A 294 1.71 26.73 -4.79
N PRO A 295 2.45 26.23 -5.78
CA PRO A 295 2.89 24.84 -5.78
C PRO A 295 4.12 24.60 -4.90
N THR A 296 4.69 25.59 -4.20
CA THR A 296 6.02 25.43 -3.57
C THR A 296 6.05 24.42 -2.41
N VAL A 297 7.22 23.80 -2.19
CA VAL A 297 7.45 22.85 -1.09
C VAL A 297 7.79 23.60 0.19
N LYS A 298 6.97 23.46 1.24
CA LYS A 298 7.29 23.99 2.57
C LYS A 298 8.19 23.01 3.33
N LYS A 299 9.43 23.42 3.63
CA LYS A 299 10.36 22.61 4.43
C LYS A 299 10.00 22.68 5.92
N SER A 300 10.33 21.62 6.66
CA SER A 300 10.17 21.61 8.11
C SER A 300 11.21 22.53 8.76
N GLU A 301 10.76 23.37 9.68
CA GLU A 301 11.60 24.27 10.48
C GLU A 301 12.16 23.61 11.75
N LYS A 302 11.80 22.34 12.00
CA LYS A 302 12.19 21.64 13.21
C LYS A 302 13.70 21.37 13.22
N GLN A 303 14.40 21.92 14.22
CA GLN A 303 15.84 21.69 14.38
C GLN A 303 16.15 20.23 14.70
N PRO A 304 17.31 19.71 14.22
CA PRO A 304 17.76 18.37 14.59
C PRO A 304 18.01 18.30 16.10
N PRO A 305 17.69 17.17 16.75
CA PRO A 305 17.95 17.01 18.18
C PRO A 305 19.45 17.10 18.47
N LYS A 306 19.82 17.77 19.57
CA LYS A 306 21.23 17.94 19.99
C LYS A 306 21.92 16.60 20.30
N GLU A 307 21.17 15.65 20.84
CA GLU A 307 21.67 14.31 21.16
C GLU A 307 20.81 13.24 20.47
N HIS A 308 21.48 12.26 19.83
CA HIS A 308 20.80 11.16 19.17
C HIS A 308 20.49 10.03 20.16
N LYS A 309 19.24 9.99 20.66
CA LYS A 309 18.75 8.88 21.49
C LYS A 309 18.73 7.58 20.70
N ARG A 310 19.45 6.57 21.20
CA ARG A 310 19.49 5.23 20.58
C ARG A 310 18.44 4.32 21.21
N TYR A 311 17.49 3.85 20.40
CA TYR A 311 16.46 2.87 20.83
C TYR A 311 16.89 1.41 20.61
N ASN A 312 17.79 1.17 19.65
CA ASN A 312 18.25 -0.18 19.32
C ASN A 312 19.40 -0.60 20.23
N LEU A 313 19.43 -1.86 20.64
CA LEU A 313 20.54 -2.42 21.40
C LEU A 313 21.89 -2.24 20.68
N LYS A 314 22.95 -2.01 21.45
CA LYS A 314 24.32 -1.99 20.93
C LYS A 314 24.71 -3.41 20.52
N LYS A 315 25.32 -3.55 19.34
CA LYS A 315 25.85 -4.86 18.91
C LYS A 315 26.94 -5.24 19.91
N LEU A 316 26.79 -6.40 20.56
CA LEU A 316 27.77 -6.88 21.51
C LEU A 316 29.14 -6.99 20.87
N THR A 317 30.16 -6.61 21.63
CA THR A 317 31.55 -6.79 21.22
C THR A 317 31.88 -8.29 21.13
N TYR A 318 33.04 -8.61 20.58
CA TYR A 318 33.49 -10.00 20.56
C TYR A 318 33.75 -10.52 21.98
N GLU A 319 34.38 -9.72 22.83
CA GLU A 319 34.72 -10.05 24.21
C GLU A 319 33.48 -10.28 25.07
N GLU A 320 32.48 -9.39 24.99
CA GLU A 320 31.21 -9.55 25.70
C GLU A 320 30.50 -10.85 25.28
N ARG A 321 30.55 -11.23 23.99
CA ARG A 321 29.98 -12.50 23.51
C ARG A 321 30.76 -13.71 24.03
N LYS A 322 32.09 -13.62 24.09
CA LYS A 322 32.95 -14.69 24.62
C LYS A 322 32.69 -14.88 26.12
N ALA A 323 32.64 -13.80 26.90
CA ALA A 323 32.34 -13.84 28.32
C ALA A 323 30.96 -14.45 28.59
N LYS A 324 29.93 -14.06 27.82
CA LYS A 324 28.58 -14.66 27.92
C LYS A 324 28.56 -16.15 27.59
N LEU A 325 29.37 -16.61 26.63
CA LEU A 325 29.48 -18.02 26.32
C LEU A 325 30.11 -18.80 27.47
N ILE A 326 31.21 -18.28 28.05
CA ILE A 326 31.89 -18.89 29.19
C ILE A 326 30.93 -19.02 30.37
N ALA A 327 30.25 -17.92 30.73
CA ALA A 327 29.27 -17.92 31.81
C ALA A 327 28.13 -18.93 31.56
N ARG A 328 27.67 -19.08 30.32
CA ARG A 328 26.63 -20.06 29.97
C ARG A 328 27.11 -21.51 30.08
N LEU A 329 28.35 -21.79 29.70
CA LEU A 329 28.95 -23.13 29.83
C LEU A 329 29.16 -23.49 31.30
N GLN A 330 29.67 -22.55 32.11
CA GLN A 330 29.84 -22.74 33.54
C GLN A 330 28.50 -23.04 34.23
N ALA A 331 27.44 -22.28 33.91
CA ALA A 331 26.10 -22.51 34.45
C ALA A 331 25.49 -23.86 34.03
N LEU A 332 25.77 -24.33 32.81
CA LEU A 332 25.31 -25.64 32.35
C LEU A 332 26.01 -26.77 33.08
N ASN A 333 27.33 -26.68 33.26
CA ASN A 333 28.09 -27.69 33.97
C ASN A 333 27.66 -27.78 35.44
N SER A 334 27.51 -26.63 36.13
CA SER A 334 27.04 -26.61 37.52
C SER A 334 25.61 -27.14 37.70
N ALA A 335 24.76 -27.04 36.67
CA ALA A 335 23.39 -27.56 36.70
C ALA A 335 23.31 -29.05 36.36
N ALA A 336 24.31 -29.60 35.67
CA ALA A 336 24.44 -31.04 35.45
C ALA A 336 24.97 -31.74 36.71
N ASP A 337 25.98 -31.15 37.37
CA ASP A 337 26.55 -31.71 38.60
C ASP A 337 25.55 -31.73 39.77
N GLY A 338 24.60 -30.80 39.84
CA GLY A 338 23.55 -30.78 40.88
C GLY A 338 22.32 -31.66 40.60
N ALA A 339 22.29 -32.41 39.50
CA ALA A 339 21.23 -33.36 39.18
C ALA A 339 21.64 -34.82 39.43
N ASP A 340 22.95 -35.08 39.61
CA ASP A 340 23.49 -36.40 39.95
C ASP A 340 23.56 -36.63 41.49
N ASP A 341 23.34 -35.59 42.32
CA ASP A 341 23.37 -35.68 43.79
C ASP A 341 21.99 -35.96 44.45
N ASP A 342 20.91 -36.08 43.68
CA ASP A 342 19.54 -36.35 44.20
C ASP A 342 19.10 -37.84 44.02
N GLU A 343 19.98 -38.76 43.61
CA GLU A 343 19.66 -40.20 43.42
C GLU A 343 20.37 -41.18 44.38
N ASP A 344 21.10 -40.70 45.41
CA ASP A 344 21.82 -41.57 46.36
C ASP A 344 21.50 -41.26 47.84
N ASP A 345 20.24 -40.98 48.19
CA ASP A 345 19.76 -41.04 49.59
C ASP A 345 18.28 -41.45 49.67
N GLU A 346 18.00 -42.76 49.51
CA GLU A 346 17.00 -43.51 50.32
C GLU A 346 17.14 -45.05 50.19
#